data_AF-A0A4S3LPM2-F1
#
_entry.id   AF-A0A4S3LPM2-F1
#
_cell.length_a   1.000
_cell.length_b   1.000
_cell.length_c   1.000
_cell.angle_alpha   90.00
_cell.angle_beta   90.00
_cell.angle_gamma   90.00
#
_symmetry.space_group_name_H-M   'P 1'
#
loop_
_entity.id
_entity.type
_entity.pdbx_description
1 polymer ?
#
loop_
_entity_poly.entity_id
_entity_poly.type
_entity_poly.pdbx_seq_one_letter_code
_entity_poly.pdbx_strand_id
1 'polypeptide(L)'
;MENPIVHLTSEHSSLIVRCAPFAEILYWGNRLSQFSADDVISLTRAVPNGRIDVEAPVNFSADSGRGSFGTPGVEGHRDGLDWSPVFDTTDVKQQGNQLIITTEDAIAGLQFRSELRLGDSGVLQMRNALTSLKPGTYQVTRLAVTLPLPERAAEVMA
;
A
#
# COMPACT_ATOMS: atom_id res chain seq x y z
N MET A 1 16.99 -6.98 -7.22
CA MET A 1 16.66 -5.61 -6.79
C MET A 1 16.51 -5.65 -5.29
N GLU A 2 17.19 -4.78 -4.56
CA GLU A 2 16.97 -4.64 -3.12
C GLU A 2 15.50 -4.25 -2.91
N ASN A 3 14.77 -5.04 -2.13
CA ASN A 3 13.39 -4.74 -1.78
C ASN A 3 13.45 -3.64 -0.70
N PRO A 4 13.16 -2.36 -1.01
CA PRO A 4 13.38 -1.31 -0.03
C PRO A 4 12.40 -1.52 1.12
N ILE A 5 12.94 -1.88 2.28
CA ILE A 5 12.18 -1.94 3.52
C ILE A 5 12.42 -0.63 4.25
N VAL A 6 11.35 0.12 4.49
CA VAL A 6 11.39 1.39 5.21
C VAL A 6 10.81 1.19 6.61
N HIS A 7 11.53 1.68 7.60
CA HIS A 7 11.09 1.69 8.99
C HIS A 7 10.88 3.13 9.46
N LEU A 8 9.63 3.52 9.70
CA LEU A 8 9.29 4.78 10.37
C LEU A 8 9.08 4.50 11.87
N THR A 9 9.62 5.36 12.73
CA THR A 9 9.56 5.15 14.20
C THR A 9 9.12 6.38 14.95
N SER A 10 8.29 6.20 15.96
CA SER A 10 8.01 7.18 17.02
C SER A 10 8.41 6.60 18.36
N GLU A 11 8.25 7.33 19.47
CA GLU A 11 8.51 6.77 20.82
C GLU A 11 7.73 5.48 21.08
N HIS A 12 6.48 5.40 20.59
CA HIS A 12 5.56 4.31 20.94
C HIS A 12 5.22 3.36 19.79
N SER A 13 5.59 3.69 18.55
CA SER A 13 5.14 2.93 17.37
C SER A 13 6.23 2.69 16.33
N SER A 14 6.13 1.53 15.67
CA SER A 14 6.90 1.15 14.48
C SER A 14 5.97 0.95 13.30
N LEU A 15 6.37 1.46 12.13
CA LEU A 15 5.74 1.16 10.84
C LEU A 15 6.79 0.59 9.88
N ILE A 16 6.59 -0.64 9.43
CA ILE A 16 7.45 -1.32 8.45
C ILE A 16 6.72 -1.39 7.12
N VAL A 17 7.32 -0.82 6.09
CA VAL A 17 6.77 -0.76 4.73
C VAL A 17 7.73 -1.45 3.77
N ARG A 18 7.24 -2.46 3.05
CA ARG A 18 7.93 -2.97 1.86
C ARG A 18 7.51 -2.11 0.69
N CYS A 19 8.48 -1.58 -0.06
CA CYS A 19 8.19 -0.62 -1.11
C CYS A 19 8.27 -1.18 -2.53
N ALA A 20 8.73 -2.42 -2.73
CA ALA A 20 8.82 -3.03 -4.05
C ALA A 20 8.39 -4.52 -4.03
N PRO A 21 7.96 -5.08 -5.18
CA PRO A 21 7.64 -4.37 -6.42
C PRO A 21 6.38 -3.50 -6.32
N PHE A 22 5.64 -3.60 -5.21
CA PHE A 22 4.52 -2.74 -4.82
C PHE A 22 4.69 -2.36 -3.34
N ALA A 23 3.95 -1.34 -2.91
CA ALA A 23 3.99 -0.86 -1.54
C ALA A 23 2.98 -1.57 -0.63
N GLU A 24 3.44 -2.16 0.46
CA GLU A 24 2.59 -2.75 1.50
C GLU A 24 3.12 -2.46 2.90
N ILE A 25 2.21 -2.29 3.86
CA ILE A 25 2.56 -2.26 5.28
C ILE A 25 2.67 -3.70 5.76
N LEU A 26 3.86 -4.08 6.22
CA LEU A 26 4.13 -5.39 6.81
C LEU A 26 3.84 -5.43 8.31
N TYR A 27 4.06 -4.30 8.98
CA TYR A 27 3.85 -4.16 10.41
C TYR A 27 3.46 -2.73 10.75
N TRP A 28 2.42 -2.57 11.57
CA TRP A 28 2.07 -1.31 12.20
C TRP A 28 1.58 -1.57 13.62
N GLY A 29 2.27 -1.01 14.61
CA GLY A 29 1.94 -1.25 16.00
C GLY A 29 2.98 -0.70 16.95
N ASN A 30 3.13 -1.37 18.09
CA ASN A 30 4.06 -1.00 19.16
C ASN A 30 5.50 -0.83 18.66
N ARG A 31 6.26 0.03 19.32
CA ARG A 31 7.69 0.20 19.07
C ARG A 31 8.39 -1.15 19.16
N LEU A 32 9.00 -1.56 18.05
CA LEU A 32 9.93 -2.68 18.02
C LEU A 32 11.26 -2.22 18.64
N SER A 33 11.75 -2.94 19.64
CA SER A 33 13.05 -2.66 20.27
C SER A 33 14.22 -2.95 19.34
N GLN A 34 14.05 -3.93 18.45
CA GLN A 34 15.00 -4.34 17.41
C GLN A 34 14.22 -4.75 16.16
N PHE A 35 14.76 -4.43 14.98
CA PHE A 35 14.24 -4.84 13.68
C PHE A 35 15.38 -4.92 12.67
N SER A 36 15.47 -6.04 11.95
CA SER A 36 16.29 -6.21 10.76
C SER A 36 15.40 -6.39 9.54
N ALA A 37 15.88 -5.96 8.36
CA ALA A 37 15.19 -6.25 7.10
C ALA A 37 15.02 -7.77 6.86
N ASP A 38 15.90 -8.60 7.40
CA ASP A 38 15.81 -10.07 7.31
C ASP A 38 14.60 -10.63 8.08
N ASP A 39 14.12 -9.94 9.11
CA ASP A 39 12.95 -10.35 9.89
C ASP A 39 11.68 -10.35 9.04
N VAL A 40 11.67 -9.62 7.92
CA VAL A 40 10.54 -9.53 6.99
C VAL A 40 10.16 -10.90 6.40
N ILE A 41 11.10 -11.84 6.29
CA ILE A 41 10.80 -13.20 5.81
C ILE A 41 9.76 -13.87 6.70
N SER A 42 9.81 -13.62 8.02
CA SER A 42 8.84 -14.15 8.98
C SER A 42 7.43 -13.54 8.84
N LEU A 43 7.29 -12.43 8.12
CA LEU A 43 6.03 -11.74 7.87
C LEU A 43 5.37 -12.15 6.54
N THR A 44 5.94 -13.14 5.84
CA THR A 44 5.40 -13.63 4.57
C THR A 44 4.08 -14.36 4.78
N ARG A 45 3.05 -13.98 4.02
CA ARG A 45 1.72 -14.61 4.09
C ARG A 45 1.67 -15.85 3.20
N ALA A 46 1.00 -16.90 3.68
CA ALA A 46 0.73 -18.09 2.88
C ALA A 46 -0.40 -17.81 1.86
N VAL A 47 -0.40 -18.56 0.75
CA VAL A 47 -1.51 -18.53 -0.22
C VAL A 47 -2.69 -19.33 0.35
N PRO A 48 -3.87 -18.71 0.58
CA PRO A 48 -5.03 -19.44 1.07
C PRO A 48 -5.59 -20.40 0.00
N ASN A 49 -6.18 -21.51 0.43
CA ASN A 49 -6.90 -22.42 -0.46
C ASN A 49 -8.03 -21.67 -1.20
N GLY A 50 -8.17 -21.92 -2.51
CA GLY A 50 -9.19 -21.28 -3.36
C GLY A 50 -8.86 -19.85 -3.80
N ARG A 51 -7.62 -19.38 -3.58
CA ARG A 51 -7.10 -18.15 -4.19
C ARG A 51 -6.28 -18.47 -5.46
N ILE A 52 -5.81 -17.42 -6.12
CA ILE A 52 -4.83 -17.55 -7.20
C ILE A 52 -3.50 -18.08 -6.62
N ASP A 53 -2.71 -18.77 -7.44
CA ASP A 53 -1.48 -19.46 -7.02
C ASP A 53 -0.36 -18.52 -6.50
N VAL A 54 -0.61 -17.21 -6.51
CA VAL A 54 0.27 -16.17 -5.98
C VAL A 54 -0.53 -15.33 -4.98
N GLU A 55 0.06 -15.03 -3.83
CA GLU A 55 -0.61 -14.18 -2.84
C GLU A 55 -0.85 -12.78 -3.42
N ALA A 56 -2.11 -12.33 -3.39
CA ALA A 56 -2.47 -10.98 -3.80
C ALA A 56 -2.13 -10.02 -2.65
N PRO A 57 -1.25 -9.03 -2.87
CA PRO A 57 -0.79 -8.17 -1.79
C PRO A 57 -1.89 -7.23 -1.29
N VAL A 58 -1.86 -6.93 0.00
CA VAL A 58 -2.66 -5.83 0.58
C VAL A 58 -1.88 -4.53 0.41
N ASN A 59 -1.76 -4.08 -0.84
CA ASN A 59 -1.10 -2.84 -1.19
C ASN A 59 -2.02 -1.61 -1.00
N PHE A 60 -1.46 -0.41 -1.10
CA PHE A 60 -2.19 0.83 -0.77
C PHE A 60 -3.39 1.14 -1.66
N SER A 61 -3.38 0.66 -2.90
CA SER A 61 -4.48 0.78 -3.87
C SER A 61 -5.45 -0.41 -3.84
N ALA A 62 -5.13 -1.47 -3.08
CA ALA A 62 -5.85 -2.74 -3.07
C ALA A 62 -6.22 -3.21 -4.49
N ASP A 63 -5.20 -3.41 -5.32
CA ASP A 63 -5.32 -3.65 -6.76
C ASP A 63 -6.24 -4.84 -7.07
N SER A 64 -7.39 -4.57 -7.69
CA SER A 64 -8.28 -5.61 -8.20
C SER A 64 -7.61 -6.43 -9.31
N GLY A 65 -6.79 -5.79 -10.15
CA GLY A 65 -6.07 -6.43 -11.25
C GLY A 65 -5.04 -7.49 -10.80
N ARG A 66 -4.60 -7.46 -9.54
CA ARG A 66 -3.71 -8.48 -8.95
C ARG A 66 -4.44 -9.68 -8.35
N GLY A 67 -5.77 -9.75 -8.50
CA GLY A 67 -6.58 -10.83 -7.94
C GLY A 67 -6.94 -10.62 -6.47
N SER A 68 -6.95 -9.38 -5.98
CA SER A 68 -7.56 -9.07 -4.69
C SER A 68 -9.08 -9.25 -4.78
N PHE A 69 -9.66 -9.95 -3.80
CA PHE A 69 -11.11 -10.18 -3.69
C PHE A 69 -11.77 -9.17 -2.73
N GLY A 70 -10.99 -8.28 -2.13
CA GLY A 70 -11.50 -7.22 -1.27
C GLY A 70 -12.11 -6.07 -2.06
N THR A 71 -12.65 -5.08 -1.36
CA THR A 71 -13.08 -3.84 -2.00
C THR A 71 -11.85 -3.06 -2.49
N PRO A 72 -11.78 -2.66 -3.78
CA PRO A 72 -10.64 -1.93 -4.30
C PRO A 72 -10.42 -0.59 -3.59
N GLY A 73 -9.17 -0.15 -3.51
CA GLY A 73 -8.81 1.18 -3.02
C GLY A 73 -9.00 2.24 -4.11
N VAL A 74 -8.82 1.85 -5.37
CA VAL A 74 -9.06 2.67 -6.56
C VAL A 74 -10.17 2.04 -7.40
N GLU A 75 -11.22 2.80 -7.66
CA GLU A 75 -12.26 2.42 -8.62
C GLU A 75 -12.49 3.60 -9.57
N GLY A 76 -12.61 3.28 -10.85
CA GLY A 76 -12.80 4.28 -11.89
C GLY A 76 -12.70 3.64 -13.27
N HIS A 77 -12.80 4.46 -14.31
CA HIS A 77 -12.62 4.01 -15.68
C HIS A 77 -12.37 5.17 -16.64
N ARG A 78 -11.92 4.81 -17.84
CA ARG A 78 -11.89 5.68 -19.02
C ARG A 78 -12.80 5.08 -20.07
N ASP A 79 -14.03 5.57 -20.13
CA ASP A 79 -15.06 5.08 -21.07
C ASP A 79 -15.22 3.53 -21.05
N GLY A 80 -15.23 2.93 -19.85
CA GLY A 80 -15.31 1.48 -19.66
C GLY A 80 -13.97 0.72 -19.73
N LEU A 81 -12.86 1.39 -20.02
CA LEU A 81 -11.50 0.84 -20.00
C LEU A 81 -10.75 1.23 -18.71
N ASP A 82 -9.54 0.69 -18.52
CA ASP A 82 -8.60 1.07 -17.46
C ASP A 82 -9.15 0.92 -16.01
N TRP A 83 -10.12 0.02 -15.80
CA TRP A 83 -10.88 -0.10 -14.55
C TRP A 83 -10.24 -1.02 -13.50
N SER A 84 -9.22 -1.80 -13.87
CA SER A 84 -8.51 -2.74 -13.00
C SER A 84 -7.00 -2.49 -13.00
N PRO A 85 -6.54 -1.30 -12.55
CA PRO A 85 -5.13 -0.98 -12.62
C PRO A 85 -4.28 -1.88 -11.70
N VAL A 86 -3.04 -2.10 -12.13
CA VAL A 86 -2.00 -2.84 -11.42
C VAL A 86 -0.81 -1.90 -11.26
N PHE A 87 -0.61 -1.40 -10.04
CA PHE A 87 0.40 -0.39 -9.79
C PHE A 87 1.72 -1.03 -9.33
N ASP A 88 2.80 -0.78 -10.07
CA ASP A 88 4.17 -1.16 -9.71
C ASP A 88 4.93 0.07 -9.20
N THR A 89 5.77 -0.10 -8.20
CA THR A 89 6.56 0.99 -7.63
C THR A 89 7.62 1.48 -8.60
N THR A 90 7.63 2.80 -8.82
CA THR A 90 8.59 3.48 -9.69
C THR A 90 9.54 4.40 -8.92
N ASP A 91 9.13 4.94 -7.76
CA ASP A 91 9.96 5.84 -6.94
C ASP A 91 9.62 5.73 -5.46
N VAL A 92 10.65 5.82 -4.61
CA VAL A 92 10.53 5.78 -3.15
C VAL A 92 11.40 6.88 -2.55
N LYS A 93 10.78 7.80 -1.80
CA LYS A 93 11.45 8.92 -1.15
C LYS A 93 11.14 8.94 0.33
N GLN A 94 12.17 8.75 1.15
CA GLN A 94 12.08 8.91 2.60
C GLN A 94 12.76 10.20 3.05
N GLN A 95 12.10 10.96 3.93
CA GLN A 95 12.66 12.14 4.59
C GLN A 95 12.29 12.11 6.08
N GLY A 96 13.20 11.63 6.92
CA GLY A 96 12.90 11.36 8.33
C GLY A 96 11.76 10.35 8.47
N ASN A 97 10.70 10.74 9.19
CA ASN A 97 9.49 9.93 9.38
C ASN A 97 8.40 10.16 8.32
N GLN A 98 8.80 10.64 7.13
CA GLN A 98 7.92 10.75 5.98
C GLN A 98 8.36 9.81 4.88
N LEU A 99 7.40 9.14 4.27
CA LEU A 99 7.61 8.23 3.17
C LEU A 99 6.64 8.59 2.04
N ILE A 100 7.18 8.84 0.85
CA ILE A 100 6.42 9.06 -0.36
C ILE A 100 6.76 7.92 -1.31
N ILE A 101 5.75 7.19 -1.76
CA ILE A 101 5.90 6.13 -2.74
C ILE A 101 5.06 6.49 -3.96
N THR A 102 5.69 6.43 -5.12
CA THR A 102 5.04 6.60 -6.41
C THR A 102 4.97 5.24 -7.10
N THR A 103 3.78 4.87 -7.51
CA THR A 103 3.51 3.65 -8.26
C THR A 103 2.78 3.99 -9.56
N GLU A 104 2.95 3.18 -10.59
CA GLU A 104 2.36 3.42 -11.90
C GLU A 104 1.81 2.13 -12.51
N ASP A 105 0.73 2.28 -13.26
CA ASP A 105 0.27 1.30 -14.24
C ASP A 105 0.45 1.90 -15.64
N ALA A 106 1.39 1.36 -16.41
CA ALA A 106 1.67 1.85 -17.77
C ALA A 106 0.54 1.50 -18.77
N ILE A 107 -0.21 0.41 -18.53
CA ILE A 107 -1.32 -0.03 -19.37
C ILE A 107 -2.54 0.88 -19.14
N ALA A 108 -2.94 1.11 -17.89
CA ALA A 108 -4.01 2.06 -17.58
C ALA A 108 -3.57 3.53 -17.77
N GLY A 109 -2.26 3.79 -17.75
CA GLY A 109 -1.71 5.14 -17.81
C GLY A 109 -2.08 5.96 -16.57
N LEU A 110 -1.94 5.35 -15.40
CA LEU A 110 -2.28 5.95 -14.11
C LEU A 110 -1.04 5.96 -13.21
N GLN A 111 -0.88 7.03 -12.46
CA GLN A 111 0.07 7.11 -11.34
C GLN A 111 -0.70 7.20 -10.04
N PHE A 112 -0.30 6.39 -9.06
CA PHE A 112 -0.81 6.43 -7.70
C PHE A 112 0.32 6.79 -6.76
N ARG A 113 0.10 7.82 -5.93
CA ARG A 113 1.09 8.32 -4.99
C ARG A 113 0.57 8.20 -3.58
N SER A 114 1.29 7.45 -2.74
CA SER A 114 0.99 7.29 -1.31
C SER A 114 2.00 8.07 -0.47
N GLU A 115 1.48 8.88 0.44
CA GLU A 115 2.25 9.67 1.39
C GLU A 115 1.92 9.19 2.80
N LEU A 116 2.94 8.79 3.55
CA LEU A 116 2.85 8.37 4.93
C LEU A 116 3.71 9.28 5.78
N ARG A 117 3.20 9.69 6.93
CA ARG A 117 3.97 10.41 7.95
C ARG A 117 3.64 9.84 9.32
N LEU A 118 4.67 9.36 10.03
CA LEU A 118 4.54 8.96 11.42
C LEU A 118 4.97 10.14 12.31
N GLY A 119 4.02 10.75 13.02
CA GLY A 119 4.33 11.82 13.97
C GLY A 119 5.02 11.30 15.22
N ASP A 120 5.69 12.18 15.96
CA ASP A 120 6.40 11.82 17.20
C ASP A 120 5.46 11.24 18.27
N SER A 121 4.17 11.61 18.24
CA SER A 121 3.11 11.04 19.09
C SER A 121 2.71 9.60 18.75
N GLY A 122 3.24 9.04 17.65
CA GLY A 122 2.84 7.72 17.13
C GLY A 122 1.62 7.74 16.20
N VAL A 123 1.04 8.90 15.93
CA VAL A 123 -0.08 9.03 14.99
C VAL A 123 0.43 8.91 13.54
N LEU A 124 -0.13 7.96 12.80
CA LEU A 124 0.11 7.80 11.36
C LEU A 124 -0.86 8.68 10.56
N GLN A 125 -0.31 9.54 9.71
CA GLN A 125 -1.05 10.26 8.68
C GLN A 125 -0.78 9.60 7.33
N MET A 126 -1.84 9.40 6.54
CA MET A 126 -1.73 8.86 5.19
C MET A 126 -2.58 9.65 4.20
N ARG A 127 -2.05 9.88 3.00
CA ARG A 127 -2.76 10.51 1.88
C ARG A 127 -2.43 9.76 0.59
N ASN A 128 -3.45 9.54 -0.23
CA ASN A 128 -3.29 9.01 -1.58
C ASN A 128 -3.66 10.08 -2.61
N ALA A 129 -2.98 10.06 -3.75
CA ALA A 129 -3.29 10.86 -4.92
C ALA A 129 -3.26 9.98 -6.17
N LEU A 130 -4.21 10.17 -7.07
CA LEU A 130 -4.28 9.47 -8.35
C LEU A 130 -4.17 10.49 -9.49
N THR A 131 -3.27 10.24 -10.44
CA THR A 131 -3.02 11.10 -11.60
C THR A 131 -3.23 10.30 -12.88
N SER A 132 -4.05 10.81 -13.80
CA SER A 132 -4.18 10.27 -15.15
C SER A 132 -3.04 10.78 -16.04
N LEU A 133 -2.21 9.89 -16.56
CA LEU A 133 -1.06 10.20 -17.41
C LEU A 133 -1.38 10.15 -18.91
N LYS A 134 -2.51 9.52 -19.29
CA LYS A 134 -2.96 9.42 -20.68
C LYS A 134 -4.03 10.47 -21.02
N PRO A 135 -4.19 10.82 -22.32
CA PRO A 135 -5.28 11.66 -22.79
C PRO A 135 -6.67 11.10 -22.46
N GLY A 136 -7.66 11.98 -22.45
CA GLY A 136 -9.04 11.66 -22.09
C GLY A 136 -9.29 11.74 -20.58
N THR A 137 -10.56 11.61 -20.20
CA THR A 137 -10.99 11.75 -18.80
C THR A 137 -11.03 10.39 -18.12
N TYR A 138 -10.29 10.26 -17.02
CA TYR A 138 -10.46 9.13 -16.09
C TYR A 138 -11.49 9.53 -15.05
N GLN A 139 -12.62 8.83 -15.02
CA GLN A 139 -13.66 9.04 -14.02
C GLN A 139 -13.30 8.26 -12.76
N VAL A 140 -13.15 8.95 -11.64
CA VAL A 140 -12.85 8.32 -10.35
C VAL A 140 -14.15 8.10 -9.59
N THR A 141 -14.46 6.84 -9.32
CA THR A 141 -15.58 6.43 -8.48
C THR A 141 -15.15 6.32 -7.01
N ARG A 142 -13.91 5.87 -6.76
CA ARG A 142 -13.35 5.70 -5.42
C ARG A 142 -11.85 5.96 -5.40
N LEU A 143 -11.41 6.68 -4.37
CA LEU A 143 -10.01 6.77 -3.97
C LEU A 143 -9.94 6.67 -2.44
N ALA A 144 -9.66 5.47 -1.94
CA ALA A 144 -9.63 5.16 -0.52
C ALA A 144 -8.21 5.09 0.03
N VAL A 145 -8.10 5.22 1.35
CA VAL A 145 -6.90 4.88 2.11
C VAL A 145 -7.07 3.44 2.61
N THR A 146 -6.15 2.56 2.22
CA THR A 146 -6.12 1.15 2.64
C THR A 146 -5.03 0.96 3.69
N LEU A 147 -5.42 0.47 4.86
CA LEU A 147 -4.52 0.14 5.97
C LEU A 147 -4.79 -1.28 6.46
N PRO A 148 -3.77 -2.09 6.77
CA PRO A 148 -3.98 -3.40 7.36
C PRO A 148 -4.49 -3.24 8.80
N LEU A 149 -5.41 -4.11 9.20
CA LEU A 149 -5.85 -4.25 10.58
C LEU A 149 -5.25 -5.54 11.18
N PRO A 150 -4.89 -5.54 12.47
CA PRO A 150 -4.43 -6.75 13.13
C PRO A 150 -5.60 -7.74 13.28
N GLU A 151 -5.34 -9.04 13.14
CA GLU A 151 -6.36 -10.10 13.22
C GLU A 151 -7.17 -10.09 14.52
N ARG A 152 -6.58 -9.58 15.61
CA ARG A 152 -7.24 -9.44 16.93
C ARG A 152 -8.30 -8.33 16.99
N ALA A 153 -8.42 -7.47 15.96
CA ALA A 153 -9.43 -6.43 15.92
C ALA A 153 -10.81 -7.05 15.67
N ALA A 154 -11.66 -7.07 16.70
CA ALA A 154 -12.97 -7.74 16.65
C ALA A 154 -14.17 -6.78 16.67
N GLU A 155 -13.96 -5.52 17.00
CA GLU A 155 -15.02 -4.52 17.18
C GLU A 155 -14.72 -3.25 16.39
N VAL A 156 -15.76 -2.60 15.88
CA VAL A 156 -15.69 -1.30 15.23
C VAL A 156 -16.51 -0.33 16.06
N MET A 157 -15.90 0.77 16.48
CA MET A 157 -16.57 1.87 17.18
C MET A 157 -16.87 2.97 16.16
N ALA A 158 -18.11 3.48 16.19
CA ALA A 158 -18.58 4.57 15.34
C ALA A 158 -18.88 5.82 16.19
#